data_AF-A0A1U7D099-F1
#
_entry.id   AF-A0A1U7D099-F1
#
_cell.length_a   1.000
_cell.length_b   1.000
_cell.length_c   1.000
_cell.angle_alpha   90.00
_cell.angle_beta   90.00
_cell.angle_gamma   90.00
#
_symmetry.space_group_name_H-M   'P 1'
#
loop_
_entity.id
_entity.type
_entity.pdbx_description
1 polymer ?
#
loop_
_entity_poly.entity_id
_entity_poly.type
_entity_poly.pdbx_seq_one_letter_code
_entity_poly.pdbx_strand_id
1 'polypeptide(L)'
;MQKPDLLLHIGHGKTGSTSIQRVLDANRPALEAAGIVLGEADGHANHQQIFSFLTDLPKDKLPAYQDAARELKKARRDGARLWHRLEEQVARVRPRLVVLSCENQFRAYPPEAFRRMNDRLRPLFGDIRVMAYLRAPASYFLSAAQQDLKKRPAFELPTASRFRDTLEPWMTLGPGQLVVRGFARDTLEGGDVVTDFVTRYLPGIAPDTLVRSPDDENETVSAEAMEVLQQYFRGDIRSPHRHYDRRPQRYKWLVRHADAAVPGQTKPKLRAGLREVIEARCSDLDWLDRTFGLRFPEIGPPTMPRDEAERRHAALRDVSDICTVDADRKQALLDEIARRARTETSPVARLRRAFGGN
;
A
#
# COMPACT_ATOMS: atom_id res chain seq x y z
N MET A 1 11.18 30.01 -19.93
CA MET A 1 9.95 29.19 -19.97
C MET A 1 9.57 28.87 -18.53
N GLN A 2 8.29 28.99 -18.15
CA GLN A 2 7.85 28.64 -16.80
C GLN A 2 7.97 27.11 -16.62
N LYS A 3 8.58 26.68 -15.52
CA LYS A 3 8.67 25.26 -15.17
C LYS A 3 7.30 24.76 -14.67
N PRO A 4 6.87 23.54 -15.02
CA PRO A 4 5.68 22.95 -14.42
C PRO A 4 5.84 22.78 -12.91
N ASP A 5 4.71 22.74 -12.20
CA ASP A 5 4.68 22.31 -10.80
C ASP A 5 4.74 20.78 -10.72
N LEU A 6 5.14 20.27 -9.56
CA LEU A 6 5.20 18.84 -9.27
C LEU A 6 4.43 18.50 -7.99
N LEU A 7 3.54 17.53 -8.09
CA LEU A 7 2.92 16.88 -6.95
C LEU A 7 3.49 15.46 -6.78
N LEU A 8 4.23 15.24 -5.70
CA LEU A 8 4.69 13.93 -5.28
C LEU A 8 3.73 13.35 -4.24
N HIS A 9 2.97 12.33 -4.61
CA HIS A 9 2.15 11.58 -3.67
C HIS A 9 2.90 10.36 -3.13
N ILE A 10 3.36 10.46 -1.88
CA ILE A 10 4.17 9.45 -1.18
C ILE A 10 3.38 8.65 -0.15
N GLY A 11 2.05 8.58 -0.30
CA GLY A 11 1.09 8.24 0.74
C GLY A 11 1.37 6.94 1.49
N HIS A 12 0.93 6.89 2.76
CA HIS A 12 1.05 5.73 3.62
C HIS A 12 0.31 4.53 2.97
N GLY A 13 0.92 3.34 2.96
CA GLY A 13 0.25 2.17 2.42
C GLY A 13 -1.17 2.02 3.00
N LYS A 14 -2.13 1.60 2.17
CA LYS A 14 -3.54 1.37 2.58
C LYS A 14 -4.35 2.64 2.90
N THR A 15 -3.95 3.79 2.35
CA THR A 15 -4.74 5.04 2.32
C THR A 15 -5.35 5.33 0.95
N GLY A 16 -5.76 4.28 0.22
CA GLY A 16 -6.46 4.41 -1.06
C GLY A 16 -5.62 4.93 -2.24
N SER A 17 -4.30 4.90 -2.15
CA SER A 17 -3.40 5.30 -3.25
C SER A 17 -3.67 4.55 -4.55
N THR A 18 -4.06 3.27 -4.48
CA THR A 18 -4.44 2.48 -5.65
C THR A 18 -5.71 3.02 -6.33
N SER A 19 -6.72 3.44 -5.55
CA SER A 19 -7.93 4.04 -6.11
C SER A 19 -7.61 5.38 -6.78
N ILE A 20 -6.80 6.23 -6.14
CA ILE A 20 -6.30 7.47 -6.77
C ILE A 20 -5.58 7.15 -8.09
N GLN A 21 -4.56 6.29 -8.05
CA GLN A 21 -3.74 5.97 -9.22
C GLN A 21 -4.56 5.42 -10.39
N ARG A 22 -5.53 4.53 -10.13
CA ARG A 22 -6.42 3.98 -11.17
C ARG A 22 -7.31 5.04 -11.81
N VAL A 23 -7.93 5.90 -11.01
CA VAL A 23 -8.78 6.98 -11.54
C VAL A 23 -7.93 7.96 -12.34
N LEU A 24 -6.75 8.34 -11.85
CA LEU A 24 -5.86 9.22 -12.61
C LEU A 24 -5.44 8.57 -13.94
N ASP A 25 -5.02 7.31 -13.94
CA ASP A 25 -4.58 6.61 -15.14
C ASP A 25 -5.71 6.44 -16.17
N ALA A 26 -6.91 6.07 -15.74
CA ALA A 26 -8.09 5.94 -16.59
C ALA A 26 -8.51 7.25 -17.26
N ASN A 27 -8.15 8.40 -16.68
CA ASN A 27 -8.52 9.73 -17.16
C ASN A 27 -7.32 10.52 -17.73
N ARG A 28 -6.21 9.84 -18.04
CA ARG A 28 -4.97 10.47 -18.53
C ARG A 28 -5.17 11.43 -19.71
N PRO A 29 -5.93 11.11 -20.78
CA PRO A 29 -6.14 12.06 -21.88
C PRO A 29 -6.87 13.34 -21.46
N ALA A 30 -7.89 13.23 -20.60
CA ALA A 30 -8.64 14.37 -20.10
C ALA A 30 -7.79 15.26 -19.18
N LEU A 31 -6.95 14.64 -18.34
CA LEU A 31 -6.00 15.35 -17.49
C LEU A 31 -4.93 16.08 -18.30
N GLU A 32 -4.38 15.44 -19.34
CA GLU A 32 -3.38 16.05 -20.23
C GLU A 32 -3.97 17.27 -20.96
N ALA A 33 -5.21 17.17 -21.45
CA ALA A 33 -5.94 18.29 -22.07
C ALA A 33 -6.15 19.47 -21.10
N ALA A 34 -6.23 19.20 -19.79
CA ALA A 34 -6.32 20.21 -18.73
C ALA A 34 -4.94 20.69 -18.23
N GLY A 35 -3.85 20.34 -18.92
CA GLY A 35 -2.48 20.71 -18.59
C GLY A 35 -1.87 19.93 -17.43
N ILE A 36 -2.40 18.75 -17.10
CA ILE A 36 -1.90 17.88 -16.03
C ILE A 36 -1.30 16.61 -16.65
N VAL A 37 -0.01 16.38 -16.43
CA VAL A 37 0.68 15.16 -16.88
C VAL A 37 0.90 14.23 -15.70
N LEU A 38 0.55 12.96 -15.88
CA LEU A 38 0.86 11.90 -14.93
C LEU A 38 2.12 11.17 -15.39
N GLY A 39 2.95 10.71 -14.46
CA GLY A 39 4.04 9.79 -14.80
C GLY A 39 3.54 8.54 -15.55
N GLU A 40 4.42 7.94 -16.34
CA GLU A 40 4.21 6.59 -16.86
C GLU A 40 4.67 5.55 -15.83
N ALA A 41 4.03 4.38 -15.84
CA ALA A 41 4.43 3.25 -15.03
C ALA A 41 4.24 1.95 -15.81
N ASP A 42 5.18 1.01 -15.66
CA ASP A 42 5.09 -0.30 -16.30
C ASP A 42 4.38 -1.31 -15.38
N GLY A 43 3.28 -1.89 -15.87
CA GLY A 43 2.56 -3.02 -15.26
C GLY A 43 1.65 -2.69 -14.07
N HIS A 44 1.95 -1.63 -13.31
CA HIS A 44 1.14 -1.13 -12.21
C HIS A 44 0.98 0.39 -12.31
N ALA A 45 -0.13 0.94 -11.81
CA ALA A 45 -0.38 2.40 -11.84
C ALA A 45 0.47 3.22 -10.84
N ASN A 46 1.45 2.60 -10.15
CA ASN A 46 2.35 3.29 -9.23
C ASN A 46 3.71 3.59 -9.89
N HIS A 47 4.29 4.74 -9.60
CA HIS A 47 5.51 5.22 -10.28
C HIS A 47 6.80 4.70 -9.63
N GLN A 48 6.80 3.47 -9.11
CA GLN A 48 7.91 2.92 -8.32
C GLN A 48 9.24 2.94 -9.08
N GLN A 49 9.22 2.62 -10.37
CA GLN A 49 10.43 2.57 -11.19
C GLN A 49 11.07 3.97 -11.32
N ILE A 50 10.26 5.02 -11.50
CA ILE A 50 10.73 6.41 -11.53
C ILE A 50 11.41 6.75 -10.20
N PHE A 51 10.77 6.48 -9.07
CA PHE A 51 11.38 6.74 -7.75
C PHE A 51 12.65 5.93 -7.51
N SER A 52 12.70 4.69 -7.99
CA SER A 52 13.91 3.84 -7.90
C SER A 52 15.06 4.45 -8.68
N PHE A 53 14.80 5.07 -9.84
CA PHE A 53 15.78 5.87 -10.55
C PHE A 53 16.16 7.10 -9.74
N LEU A 54 15.20 7.95 -9.35
CA LEU A 54 15.42 9.21 -8.61
C LEU A 54 16.26 9.05 -7.35
N THR A 55 16.05 7.98 -6.61
CA THR A 55 16.69 7.72 -5.31
C THR A 55 17.89 6.78 -5.39
N ASP A 56 18.08 6.09 -6.51
CA ASP A 56 19.01 4.96 -6.66
C ASP A 56 18.77 3.80 -5.67
N LEU A 57 17.54 3.67 -5.20
CA LEU A 57 17.13 2.65 -4.23
C LEU A 57 15.91 1.88 -4.74
N PRO A 58 16.07 0.62 -5.20
CA PRO A 58 14.93 -0.20 -5.60
C PRO A 58 14.00 -0.49 -4.42
N LYS A 59 12.79 -0.94 -4.73
CA LYS A 59 11.82 -1.40 -3.74
C LYS A 59 12.35 -2.65 -3.03
N ASP A 60 12.42 -2.56 -1.71
CA ASP A 60 12.73 -3.59 -0.72
C ASP A 60 13.96 -4.47 -1.00
N LYS A 61 14.63 -4.84 0.09
CA LYS A 61 15.84 -5.66 0.09
C LYS A 61 15.70 -6.79 -0.95
N LEU A 62 16.69 -6.87 -1.85
CA LEU A 62 16.88 -7.90 -2.87
C LEU A 62 17.38 -9.30 -2.37
N PRO A 63 17.33 -9.75 -1.08
CA PRO A 63 17.85 -11.07 -0.69
C PRO A 63 17.16 -12.26 -1.37
N ALA A 64 15.96 -12.08 -1.95
CA ALA A 64 15.20 -13.18 -2.53
C ALA A 64 15.44 -13.39 -4.03
N TYR A 65 16.22 -12.52 -4.70
CA TYR A 65 16.53 -12.68 -6.12
C TYR A 65 17.84 -13.43 -6.31
N GLN A 66 17.81 -14.43 -7.21
CA GLN A 66 18.98 -15.23 -7.57
C GLN A 66 20.15 -14.38 -8.13
N ASP A 67 19.86 -13.15 -8.62
CA ASP A 67 20.85 -12.18 -9.08
C ASP A 67 20.40 -10.74 -8.77
N ALA A 68 20.70 -10.27 -7.55
CA ALA A 68 20.37 -8.94 -7.08
C ALA A 68 20.99 -7.81 -7.94
N ALA A 69 22.18 -8.04 -8.51
CA ALA A 69 22.89 -7.06 -9.31
C ALA A 69 22.18 -6.84 -10.66
N ARG A 70 21.73 -7.91 -11.30
CA ARG A 70 20.95 -7.84 -12.54
C ARG A 70 19.62 -7.13 -12.35
N GLU A 71 18.90 -7.44 -11.28
CA GLU A 71 17.61 -6.79 -10.99
C GLU A 71 17.78 -5.30 -10.67
N LEU A 72 18.84 -4.94 -9.93
CA LEU A 72 19.17 -3.53 -9.71
C LEU A 72 19.48 -2.81 -11.03
N LYS A 73 20.28 -3.42 -11.90
CA LYS A 73 20.61 -2.86 -13.23
C LYS A 73 19.35 -2.68 -14.09
N LYS A 74 18.44 -3.66 -14.06
CA LYS A 74 17.16 -3.60 -14.75
C LYS A 74 16.28 -2.47 -14.20
N ALA A 75 16.11 -2.38 -12.88
CA ALA A 75 15.32 -1.34 -12.24
C ALA A 75 15.85 0.07 -12.57
N ARG A 76 17.18 0.25 -12.55
CA ARG A 76 17.82 1.52 -12.97
C ARG A 76 17.51 1.88 -14.42
N ARG A 77 17.66 0.92 -15.34
CA ARG A 77 17.40 1.13 -16.78
C ARG A 77 15.94 1.46 -17.04
N ASP A 78 15.03 0.69 -16.43
CA ASP A 78 13.60 0.86 -16.65
C ASP A 78 13.10 2.18 -16.03
N GLY A 79 13.59 2.54 -14.84
CA GLY A 79 13.32 3.84 -14.22
C GLY A 79 13.87 5.02 -15.01
N ALA A 80 15.11 4.92 -15.52
CA ALA A 80 15.70 5.96 -16.38
C ALA A 80 14.91 6.16 -17.68
N ARG A 81 14.48 5.07 -18.32
CA ARG A 81 13.61 5.15 -19.51
C ARG A 81 12.31 5.90 -19.22
N LEU A 82 11.61 5.54 -18.13
CA LEU A 82 10.35 6.18 -17.76
C LEU A 82 10.56 7.66 -17.38
N TRP A 83 11.68 7.98 -16.74
CA TRP A 83 12.05 9.36 -16.44
C TRP A 83 12.29 10.18 -17.72
N HIS A 84 13.04 9.66 -18.69
CA HIS A 84 13.28 10.36 -19.96
C HIS A 84 12.00 10.57 -20.76
N ARG A 85 11.08 9.60 -20.76
CA ARG A 85 9.75 9.78 -21.37
C ARG A 85 8.95 10.89 -20.71
N LEU A 86 9.03 10.99 -19.38
CA LEU A 86 8.40 12.10 -18.65
C LEU A 86 9.01 13.44 -19.06
N GLU A 87 10.35 13.53 -19.18
CA GLU A 87 11.03 14.75 -19.65
C GLU A 87 10.56 15.14 -21.06
N GLU A 88 10.50 14.18 -21.98
CA GLU A 88 10.00 14.38 -23.36
C GLU A 88 8.53 14.83 -23.37
N GLN A 89 7.68 14.21 -22.56
CA GLN A 89 6.27 14.57 -22.44
C GLN A 89 6.11 15.97 -21.85
N VAL A 90 6.87 16.33 -20.82
CA VAL A 90 6.87 17.69 -20.24
C VAL A 90 7.30 18.72 -21.28
N ALA A 91 8.35 18.44 -22.06
CA ALA A 91 8.82 19.35 -23.11
C ALA A 91 7.78 19.53 -24.24
N ARG A 92 7.08 18.46 -24.61
CA ARG A 92 6.05 18.44 -25.67
C ARG A 92 4.75 19.11 -25.23
N VAL A 93 4.20 18.70 -24.10
CA VAL A 93 2.88 19.12 -23.60
C VAL A 93 2.94 20.48 -22.91
N ARG A 94 4.08 20.81 -22.28
CA ARG A 94 4.26 21.99 -21.42
C ARG A 94 3.14 22.09 -20.36
N PRO A 95 2.97 21.05 -19.53
CA PRO A 95 1.91 21.03 -18.54
C PRO A 95 2.11 22.14 -17.50
N ARG A 96 1.04 22.49 -16.79
CA ARG A 96 1.14 23.30 -15.57
C ARG A 96 1.50 22.46 -14.35
N LEU A 97 1.12 21.18 -14.35
CA LEU A 97 1.30 20.27 -13.22
C LEU A 97 1.73 18.88 -13.70
N VAL A 98 2.71 18.30 -13.02
CA VAL A 98 3.07 16.90 -13.13
C VAL A 98 2.73 16.18 -11.82
N VAL A 99 2.19 14.97 -11.90
CA VAL A 99 1.87 14.15 -10.73
C VAL A 99 2.62 12.84 -10.76
N LEU A 100 3.36 12.55 -9.70
CA LEU A 100 3.99 11.26 -9.45
C LEU A 100 3.46 10.67 -8.14
N SER A 101 2.70 9.58 -8.25
CA SER A 101 2.10 8.85 -7.15
C SER A 101 2.79 7.50 -6.91
N CYS A 102 3.32 7.28 -5.71
CA CYS A 102 3.87 5.99 -5.28
C CYS A 102 3.81 5.85 -3.75
N GLU A 103 3.01 4.90 -3.28
CA GLU A 103 2.79 4.64 -1.86
C GLU A 103 3.97 3.97 -1.14
N ASN A 104 4.88 3.33 -1.89
CA ASN A 104 6.07 2.69 -1.30
C ASN A 104 7.14 3.72 -0.88
N GLN A 105 6.89 5.01 -1.12
CA GLN A 105 7.80 6.10 -0.77
C GLN A 105 7.61 6.55 0.69
N PHE A 106 6.57 6.06 1.38
CA PHE A 106 6.43 6.18 2.83
C PHE A 106 7.41 5.25 3.57
N ARG A 107 8.70 5.55 3.44
CA ARG A 107 9.81 4.84 4.08
C ARG A 107 10.97 5.79 4.35
N ALA A 108 11.89 5.37 5.21
CA ALA A 108 13.13 6.09 5.46
C ALA A 108 14.03 6.10 4.22
N TYR A 109 14.71 7.23 4.01
CA TYR A 109 15.67 7.46 2.94
C TYR A 109 16.98 8.01 3.51
N PRO A 110 18.14 7.56 3.01
CA PRO A 110 19.41 8.18 3.36
C PRO A 110 19.52 9.57 2.71
N PRO A 111 20.30 10.51 3.29
CA PRO A 111 20.47 11.86 2.73
C PRO A 111 20.91 11.89 1.26
N GLU A 112 21.71 10.91 0.82
CA GLU A 112 22.18 10.80 -0.55
C GLU A 112 21.03 10.54 -1.55
N ALA A 113 19.99 9.82 -1.13
CA ALA A 113 18.81 9.57 -1.96
C ALA A 113 18.01 10.86 -2.18
N PHE A 114 17.86 11.68 -1.14
CA PHE A 114 17.25 13.01 -1.24
C PHE A 114 18.06 13.94 -2.13
N ARG A 115 19.40 13.95 -1.98
CA ARG A 115 20.28 14.75 -2.84
C ARG A 115 20.09 14.39 -4.31
N ARG A 116 20.15 13.10 -4.67
CA ARG A 116 19.94 12.64 -6.06
C ARG A 116 18.57 13.01 -6.61
N MET A 117 17.53 12.86 -5.80
CA MET A 117 16.17 13.24 -6.17
C MET A 117 16.09 14.75 -6.41
N ASN A 118 16.63 15.57 -5.51
CA ASN A 118 16.65 17.03 -5.63
C ASN A 118 17.42 17.51 -6.86
N ASP A 119 18.58 16.90 -7.15
CA ASP A 119 19.42 17.19 -8.31
C ASP A 119 18.68 16.99 -9.63
N ARG A 120 17.66 16.11 -9.65
CA ARG A 120 16.85 15.83 -10.85
C ARG A 120 15.52 16.58 -10.89
N LEU A 121 14.86 16.74 -9.75
CA LEU A 121 13.54 17.37 -9.69
C LEU A 121 13.62 18.91 -9.78
N ARG A 122 14.53 19.55 -9.04
CA ARG A 122 14.60 21.02 -8.95
C ARG A 122 14.97 21.71 -10.28
N PRO A 123 15.77 21.09 -11.18
CA PRO A 123 15.99 21.66 -12.50
C PRO A 123 14.72 21.65 -13.38
N LEU A 124 13.89 20.60 -13.28
CA LEU A 124 12.74 20.40 -14.16
C LEU A 124 11.47 21.11 -13.67
N PHE A 125 11.29 21.25 -12.36
CA PHE A 125 10.04 21.73 -11.75
C PHE A 125 10.18 23.08 -11.04
N GLY A 126 9.07 23.82 -10.98
CA GLY A 126 8.90 25.09 -10.29
C GLY A 126 8.52 24.88 -8.83
N ASP A 127 7.22 24.90 -8.54
CA ASP A 127 6.71 24.54 -7.22
C ASP A 127 6.66 23.01 -7.06
N ILE A 128 7.26 22.49 -5.99
CA ILE A 128 7.22 21.06 -5.67
C ILE A 128 6.47 20.89 -4.36
N ARG A 129 5.38 20.12 -4.40
CA ARG A 129 4.60 19.72 -3.24
C ARG A 129 4.69 18.21 -3.06
N VAL A 130 5.06 17.80 -1.86
CA VAL A 130 5.07 16.41 -1.41
C VAL A 130 3.84 16.20 -0.54
N MET A 131 3.02 15.20 -0.82
CA MET A 131 1.80 14.94 -0.06
C MET A 131 1.73 13.51 0.45
N ALA A 132 1.32 13.34 1.71
CA ALA A 132 1.05 12.04 2.33
C ALA A 132 -0.32 11.99 3.01
N TYR A 133 -1.13 10.99 2.68
CA TYR A 133 -2.27 10.59 3.50
C TYR A 133 -1.80 9.64 4.60
N LEU A 134 -2.21 9.89 5.85
CA LEU A 134 -1.87 9.08 7.02
C LEU A 134 -3.13 8.47 7.61
N ARG A 135 -2.99 7.25 8.13
CA ARG A 135 -4.06 6.52 8.81
C ARG A 135 -3.65 6.29 10.26
N ALA A 136 -4.63 6.30 11.17
CA ALA A 136 -4.37 6.04 12.59
C ALA A 136 -3.58 4.74 12.80
N PRO A 137 -2.62 4.70 13.75
CA PRO A 137 -1.66 3.60 13.91
C PRO A 137 -2.29 2.21 13.98
N ALA A 138 -3.30 2.01 14.83
CA ALA A 138 -3.96 0.73 15.01
C ALA A 138 -4.69 0.26 13.74
N SER A 139 -5.45 1.16 13.12
CA SER A 139 -6.17 0.89 11.87
C SER A 139 -5.23 0.58 10.70
N TYR A 140 -4.08 1.27 10.65
CA TYR A 140 -3.04 0.98 9.68
C TYR A 140 -2.43 -0.41 9.94
N PHE A 141 -2.05 -0.71 11.19
CA PHE A 141 -1.35 -1.94 11.55
C PHE A 141 -2.11 -3.19 11.09
N LEU A 142 -3.41 -3.25 11.36
CA LEU A 142 -4.26 -4.35 10.92
C LEU A 142 -4.28 -4.50 9.38
N SER A 143 -4.34 -3.39 8.65
CA SER A 143 -4.36 -3.41 7.18
C SER A 143 -3.00 -3.81 6.58
N ALA A 144 -1.91 -3.42 7.22
CA ALA A 144 -0.55 -3.82 6.85
C ALA A 144 -0.31 -5.31 7.14
N ALA A 145 -0.67 -5.79 8.33
CA ALA A 145 -0.55 -7.20 8.70
C ALA A 145 -1.34 -8.11 7.75
N GLN A 146 -2.56 -7.74 7.37
CA GLN A 146 -3.33 -8.43 6.33
C GLN A 146 -2.59 -8.52 4.99
N GLN A 147 -1.94 -7.43 4.58
CA GLN A 147 -1.22 -7.39 3.31
C GLN A 147 0.02 -8.28 3.33
N ASP A 148 0.70 -8.32 4.47
CA ASP A 148 1.88 -9.13 4.69
C ASP A 148 1.54 -10.61 4.65
N LEU A 149 0.53 -11.02 5.41
CA LEU A 149 0.12 -12.42 5.51
C LEU A 149 -0.46 -12.98 4.21
N LYS A 150 -0.84 -12.12 3.25
CA LYS A 150 -1.17 -12.54 1.87
C LYS A 150 0.05 -12.99 1.05
N LYS A 151 1.28 -12.72 1.51
CA LYS A 151 2.52 -12.86 0.73
C LYS A 151 3.68 -13.51 1.49
N ARG A 152 3.70 -13.42 2.82
CA ARG A 152 4.82 -13.82 3.68
C ARG A 152 4.34 -14.47 4.99
N PRO A 153 5.18 -15.26 5.67
CA PRO A 153 4.82 -16.00 6.90
C PRO A 153 4.68 -15.13 8.16
N ALA A 154 5.01 -13.84 8.08
CA ALA A 154 5.01 -12.92 9.21
C ALA A 154 4.60 -11.52 8.75
N PHE A 155 3.98 -10.78 9.67
CA PHE A 155 3.72 -9.35 9.51
C PHE A 155 4.83 -8.53 10.17
N GLU A 156 5.06 -7.32 9.68
CA GLU A 156 6.01 -6.39 10.28
C GLU A 156 5.37 -5.55 11.39
N LEU A 157 6.13 -5.35 12.47
CA LEU A 157 5.77 -4.49 13.58
C LEU A 157 6.28 -3.07 13.32
N PRO A 158 5.39 -2.05 13.23
CA PRO A 158 5.80 -0.67 13.03
C PRO A 158 6.66 -0.10 14.17
N THR A 159 7.58 0.81 13.85
CA THR A 159 8.31 1.59 14.87
C THR A 159 7.34 2.54 15.61
N ALA A 160 7.72 2.99 16.80
CA ALA A 160 6.92 3.89 17.62
C ALA A 160 6.88 5.32 17.06
N SER A 161 7.91 5.68 16.30
CA SER A 161 8.12 6.98 15.67
C SER A 161 7.96 6.92 14.15
N ARG A 162 7.21 5.93 13.61
CA ARG A 162 7.13 5.66 12.16
C ARG A 162 6.83 6.91 11.33
N PHE A 163 5.95 7.78 11.81
CA PHE A 163 5.54 8.95 11.05
C PHE A 163 6.70 9.93 11.00
N ARG A 164 7.31 10.25 12.14
CA ARG A 164 8.46 11.14 12.20
C ARG A 164 9.67 10.59 11.47
N ASP A 165 10.00 9.32 11.68
CA ASP A 165 11.11 8.61 11.01
C ASP A 165 11.04 8.72 9.48
N THR A 166 9.82 8.82 8.93
CA THR A 166 9.59 8.97 7.50
C THR A 166 9.48 10.44 7.09
N LEU A 167 8.61 11.21 7.74
CA LEU A 167 8.19 12.54 7.29
C LEU A 167 9.23 13.64 7.59
N GLU A 168 9.98 13.53 8.68
CA GLU A 168 10.98 14.55 9.04
C GLU A 168 12.10 14.67 7.99
N PRO A 169 12.67 13.57 7.45
CA PRO A 169 13.56 13.64 6.30
C PRO A 169 12.94 14.24 5.04
N TRP A 170 11.68 13.92 4.72
CA TRP A 170 10.96 14.54 3.59
C TRP A 170 10.75 16.04 3.79
N MET A 171 10.50 16.47 5.03
CA MET A 171 10.34 17.89 5.39
C MET A 171 11.66 18.67 5.30
N THR A 172 12.77 18.06 5.71
CA THR A 172 14.06 18.76 5.89
C THR A 172 14.98 18.63 4.67
N LEU A 173 15.00 17.46 4.03
CA LEU A 173 15.89 17.13 2.91
C LEU A 173 15.13 16.99 1.58
N GLY A 174 13.79 16.94 1.63
CA GLY A 174 12.96 16.70 0.46
C GLY A 174 13.01 17.79 -0.61
N PRO A 175 12.36 17.52 -1.75
CA PRO A 175 12.41 18.41 -2.90
C PRO A 175 11.51 19.64 -2.78
N GLY A 176 10.56 19.65 -1.84
CA GLY A 176 9.60 20.74 -1.71
C GLY A 176 8.71 20.63 -0.47
N GLN A 177 7.67 21.45 -0.43
CA GLN A 177 6.79 21.57 0.74
C GLN A 177 6.07 20.25 1.03
N LEU A 178 6.15 19.76 2.26
CA LEU A 178 5.44 18.58 2.72
C LEU A 178 4.04 18.94 3.26
N VAL A 179 3.02 18.29 2.72
CA VAL A 179 1.61 18.40 3.12
C VAL A 179 1.13 17.04 3.61
N VAL A 180 0.53 17.00 4.78
CA VAL A 180 0.08 15.77 5.43
C VAL A 180 -1.40 15.85 5.72
N ARG A 181 -2.16 14.77 5.44
CA ARG A 181 -3.61 14.71 5.65
C ARG A 181 -4.03 13.41 6.32
N GLY A 182 -5.11 13.46 7.09
CA GLY A 182 -5.77 12.28 7.65
C GLY A 182 -6.53 11.50 6.58
N PHE A 183 -6.43 10.17 6.64
CA PHE A 183 -7.21 9.21 5.87
C PHE A 183 -8.32 8.65 6.77
N ALA A 184 -9.37 9.44 6.95
CA ALA A 184 -10.59 9.06 7.64
C ALA A 184 -11.79 9.65 6.89
N ARG A 185 -12.93 8.93 6.87
CA ARG A 185 -14.09 9.31 6.04
C ARG A 185 -14.69 10.66 6.43
N ASP A 186 -14.59 11.02 7.69
CA ASP A 186 -15.04 12.31 8.24
C ASP A 186 -14.08 13.46 7.89
N THR A 187 -12.80 13.18 7.63
CA THR A 187 -11.79 14.20 7.28
C THR A 187 -11.61 14.37 5.77
N LEU A 188 -12.03 13.38 4.97
CA LEU A 188 -11.94 13.40 3.52
C LEU A 188 -13.14 14.10 2.90
N GLU A 189 -12.90 14.91 1.87
CA GLU A 189 -13.98 15.51 1.09
C GLU A 189 -14.90 14.46 0.47
N GLY A 190 -16.21 14.59 0.71
CA GLY A 190 -17.20 13.59 0.29
C GLY A 190 -17.02 12.20 0.93
N GLY A 191 -16.17 12.06 1.95
CA GLY A 191 -15.79 10.78 2.54
C GLY A 191 -15.02 9.84 1.61
N ASP A 192 -14.46 10.38 0.52
CA ASP A 192 -13.78 9.63 -0.52
C ASP A 192 -12.41 10.25 -0.84
N VAL A 193 -11.37 9.42 -0.83
CA VAL A 193 -9.99 9.89 -1.00
C VAL A 193 -9.70 10.35 -2.43
N VAL A 194 -10.38 9.78 -3.42
CA VAL A 194 -10.24 10.23 -4.81
C VAL A 194 -10.82 11.63 -4.95
N THR A 195 -12.01 11.86 -4.39
CA THR A 195 -12.66 13.17 -4.36
C THR A 195 -11.81 14.21 -3.63
N ASP A 196 -11.29 13.89 -2.44
CA ASP A 196 -10.39 14.78 -1.70
C ASP A 196 -9.10 15.09 -2.48
N PHE A 197 -8.49 14.08 -3.12
CA PHE A 197 -7.26 14.28 -3.88
C PHE A 197 -7.47 15.19 -5.09
N VAL A 198 -8.50 14.92 -5.89
CA VAL A 198 -8.80 15.68 -7.12
C VAL A 198 -9.12 17.12 -6.77
N THR A 199 -10.02 17.35 -5.81
CA THR A 199 -10.47 18.69 -5.44
C THR A 199 -9.32 19.55 -4.90
N ARG A 200 -8.42 18.96 -4.11
CA ARG A 200 -7.34 19.71 -3.46
C ARG A 200 -6.11 19.92 -4.32
N TYR A 201 -5.79 18.95 -5.17
CA TYR A 201 -4.48 18.93 -5.82
C TYR A 201 -4.53 19.02 -7.34
N LEU A 202 -5.70 18.84 -7.96
CA LEU A 202 -5.88 18.97 -9.41
C LEU A 202 -6.81 20.15 -9.72
N PRO A 203 -6.34 21.40 -9.57
CA PRO A 203 -7.21 22.56 -9.75
C PRO A 203 -7.79 22.59 -11.16
N GLY A 204 -9.08 22.91 -11.30
CA GLY A 204 -9.79 22.93 -12.58
C GLY A 204 -10.31 21.57 -13.06
N ILE A 205 -10.15 20.50 -12.28
CA ILE A 205 -10.78 19.20 -12.53
C ILE A 205 -11.93 18.99 -11.56
N ALA A 206 -13.11 18.69 -12.08
CA ALA A 206 -14.26 18.35 -11.26
C ALA A 206 -14.28 16.82 -10.98
N PRO A 207 -14.31 16.36 -9.71
CA PRO A 207 -14.20 14.93 -9.37
C PRO A 207 -15.30 14.02 -9.93
N ASP A 208 -16.45 14.59 -10.27
CA ASP A 208 -17.63 13.94 -10.87
C ASP A 208 -17.48 13.71 -12.37
N THR A 209 -16.61 14.45 -13.05
CA THR A 209 -16.32 14.26 -14.49
C THR A 209 -15.35 13.11 -14.77
N LEU A 210 -14.70 12.57 -13.75
CA LEU A 210 -13.71 11.51 -13.91
C LEU A 210 -14.38 10.14 -13.96
N VAL A 211 -13.95 9.32 -14.93
CA VAL A 211 -14.35 7.92 -15.00
C VAL A 211 -13.81 7.20 -13.77
N ARG A 212 -14.72 6.70 -12.94
CA ARG A 212 -14.39 5.85 -11.80
C ARG A 212 -14.54 4.40 -12.21
N SER A 213 -13.49 3.61 -12.00
CA SER A 213 -13.67 2.16 -12.00
C SER A 213 -14.54 1.79 -10.79
N PRO A 214 -15.37 0.73 -10.88
CA PRO A 214 -15.89 0.11 -9.67
C PRO A 214 -14.67 -0.13 -8.77
N ASP A 215 -14.74 0.32 -7.52
CA ASP A 215 -13.75 -0.12 -6.54
C ASP A 215 -13.71 -1.65 -6.68
N ASP A 216 -12.52 -2.23 -6.85
CA ASP A 216 -12.35 -3.64 -6.52
C ASP A 216 -12.75 -3.69 -5.04
N GLU A 217 -14.01 -4.04 -4.77
CA GLU A 217 -14.55 -4.15 -3.43
C GLU A 217 -13.49 -4.84 -2.63
N ASN A 218 -12.94 -4.16 -1.62
CA ASN A 218 -11.81 -4.64 -0.85
C ASN A 218 -12.10 -6.06 -0.40
N GLU A 219 -11.64 -7.05 -1.17
CA GLU A 219 -11.92 -8.46 -0.95
C GLU A 219 -11.15 -8.82 0.32
N THR A 220 -11.89 -8.70 1.40
CA THR A 220 -11.37 -8.79 2.75
C THR A 220 -11.33 -10.27 3.06
N VAL A 221 -10.15 -10.75 3.42
CA VAL A 221 -9.99 -12.10 3.97
C VAL A 221 -10.33 -12.02 5.45
N SER A 222 -11.03 -13.03 5.96
CA SER A 222 -11.34 -13.15 7.38
C SER A 222 -10.07 -13.35 8.23
N ALA A 223 -10.19 -13.22 9.56
CA ALA A 223 -9.09 -13.52 10.46
C ALA A 223 -8.67 -15.00 10.36
N GLU A 224 -9.62 -15.91 10.17
CA GLU A 224 -9.37 -17.33 9.96
C GLU A 224 -8.55 -17.56 8.68
N ALA A 225 -8.92 -16.89 7.59
CA ALA A 225 -8.18 -16.97 6.33
C ALA A 225 -6.77 -16.36 6.44
N MET A 226 -6.59 -15.27 7.20
CA MET A 226 -5.27 -14.73 7.51
C MET A 226 -4.40 -15.77 8.22
N GLU A 227 -4.95 -16.45 9.23
CA GLU A 227 -4.23 -17.46 10.01
C GLU A 227 -3.87 -18.69 9.17
N VAL A 228 -4.79 -19.16 8.32
CA VAL A 228 -4.53 -20.24 7.35
C VAL A 228 -3.38 -19.86 6.40
N LEU A 229 -3.37 -18.63 5.87
CA LEU A 229 -2.26 -18.18 5.01
C LEU A 229 -0.94 -18.11 5.77
N GLN A 230 -0.97 -17.61 7.02
CA GLN A 230 0.22 -17.56 7.87
C GLN A 230 0.82 -18.96 8.07
N GLN A 231 -0.01 -19.93 8.46
CA GLN A 231 0.37 -21.32 8.68
C GLN A 231 0.87 -21.97 7.39
N TYR A 232 0.25 -21.68 6.24
CA TYR A 232 0.72 -22.18 4.95
C TYR A 232 2.12 -21.67 4.60
N PHE A 233 2.38 -20.38 4.78
CA PHE A 233 3.69 -19.80 4.48
C PHE A 233 4.78 -20.24 5.45
N ARG A 234 4.42 -20.59 6.70
CA ARG A 234 5.33 -21.19 7.69
C ARG A 234 5.58 -22.69 7.45
N GLY A 235 4.70 -23.35 6.72
CA GLY A 235 4.75 -24.80 6.50
C GLY A 235 4.05 -25.61 7.59
N ASP A 236 3.31 -24.96 8.49
CA ASP A 236 2.57 -25.60 9.58
C ASP A 236 1.36 -26.39 9.06
N ILE A 237 0.76 -25.93 7.95
CA ILE A 237 -0.28 -26.67 7.23
C ILE A 237 0.23 -27.11 5.86
N ARG A 238 -0.07 -28.36 5.49
CA ARG A 238 0.26 -28.88 4.17
C ARG A 238 -0.73 -28.39 3.13
N SER A 239 -0.23 -28.15 1.92
CA SER A 239 -1.08 -27.95 0.76
C SER A 239 -2.01 -29.16 0.57
N PRO A 240 -3.31 -28.97 0.29
CA PRO A 240 -4.25 -30.08 0.09
C PRO A 240 -3.94 -30.93 -1.15
N HIS A 241 -3.13 -30.40 -2.09
CA HIS A 241 -2.71 -31.11 -3.29
C HIS A 241 -1.42 -30.50 -3.88
N ARG A 242 -0.61 -31.30 -4.61
CA ARG A 242 0.63 -30.85 -5.28
C ARG A 242 0.46 -29.65 -6.24
N HIS A 243 -0.77 -29.40 -6.70
CA HIS A 243 -1.11 -28.28 -7.58
C HIS A 243 -0.97 -26.91 -6.91
N TYR A 244 -1.15 -26.86 -5.57
CA TYR A 244 -1.05 -25.66 -4.76
C TYR A 244 0.25 -25.65 -3.91
N ASP A 245 1.01 -26.74 -3.92
CA ASP A 245 2.26 -26.83 -3.18
C ASP A 245 3.31 -25.89 -3.78
N ARG A 246 3.94 -25.07 -2.93
CA ARG A 246 4.89 -24.00 -3.32
C ARG A 246 4.34 -23.10 -4.45
N ARG A 247 3.02 -22.92 -4.54
CA ARG A 247 2.34 -22.02 -5.49
C ARG A 247 1.46 -21.00 -4.74
N PRO A 248 2.06 -19.98 -4.10
CA PRO A 248 1.35 -19.03 -3.25
C PRO A 248 0.14 -18.36 -3.89
N GLN A 249 0.22 -17.98 -5.17
CA GLN A 249 -0.90 -17.32 -5.85
C GLN A 249 -2.11 -18.24 -6.01
N ARG A 250 -1.89 -19.52 -6.32
CA ARG A 250 -2.97 -20.50 -6.46
C ARG A 250 -3.57 -20.84 -5.11
N TYR A 251 -2.74 -21.03 -4.09
CA TYR A 251 -3.23 -21.32 -2.74
C TYR A 251 -4.02 -20.15 -2.17
N LYS A 252 -3.54 -18.92 -2.33
CA LYS A 252 -4.26 -17.70 -1.94
C LYS A 252 -5.63 -17.61 -2.63
N TRP A 253 -5.70 -17.90 -3.94
CA TRP A 253 -6.97 -17.92 -4.67
C TRP A 253 -7.92 -18.97 -4.07
N LEU A 254 -7.42 -20.18 -3.75
CA LEU A 254 -8.20 -21.25 -3.14
C LEU A 254 -8.75 -20.85 -1.76
N VAL A 255 -7.88 -20.32 -0.89
CA VAL A 255 -8.27 -19.83 0.45
C VAL A 255 -9.34 -18.75 0.34
N ARG A 256 -9.19 -17.79 -0.57
CA ARG A 256 -10.16 -16.69 -0.75
C ARG A 256 -11.55 -17.23 -1.13
N HIS A 257 -11.61 -18.18 -2.06
CA HIS A 257 -12.89 -18.73 -2.51
C HIS A 257 -13.52 -19.65 -1.48
N ALA A 258 -12.71 -20.35 -0.68
CA ALA A 258 -13.20 -21.11 0.45
C ALA A 258 -13.75 -20.17 1.55
N ASP A 259 -13.00 -19.12 1.91
CA ASP A 259 -13.40 -18.14 2.94
C ASP A 259 -14.75 -17.47 2.64
N ALA A 260 -14.96 -17.09 1.38
CA ALA A 260 -16.23 -16.52 0.92
C ALA A 260 -17.40 -17.53 0.91
N ALA A 261 -17.12 -18.83 0.88
CA ALA A 261 -18.13 -19.88 0.81
C ALA A 261 -18.56 -20.41 2.18
N VAL A 262 -17.71 -20.28 3.20
CA VAL A 262 -18.06 -20.67 4.57
C VAL A 262 -18.91 -19.58 5.21
N PRO A 263 -20.09 -19.88 5.80
CA PRO A 263 -20.93 -18.91 6.49
C PRO A 263 -20.25 -18.23 7.68
N GLY A 264 -20.58 -16.97 7.95
CA GLY A 264 -20.02 -16.20 9.08
C GLY A 264 -18.72 -15.47 8.77
N GLN A 265 -18.41 -15.22 7.49
CA GLN A 265 -17.26 -14.39 7.12
C GLN A 265 -17.44 -12.97 7.67
N THR A 266 -16.51 -12.52 8.49
CA THR A 266 -16.46 -11.14 9.00
C THR A 266 -15.14 -10.49 8.66
N LYS A 267 -15.15 -9.15 8.58
CA LYS A 267 -13.90 -8.39 8.44
C LYS A 267 -13.08 -8.58 9.71
N PRO A 268 -11.77 -8.84 9.61
CA PRO A 268 -10.91 -8.99 10.77
C PRO A 268 -10.95 -7.70 11.58
N LYS A 269 -11.02 -7.85 12.91
CA LYS A 269 -10.98 -6.77 13.87
C LYS A 269 -9.80 -6.99 14.80
N LEU A 270 -9.17 -5.90 15.23
CA LEU A 270 -8.14 -5.99 16.26
C LEU A 270 -8.75 -6.61 17.52
N ARG A 271 -7.98 -7.47 18.18
CA ARG A 271 -8.31 -8.01 19.49
C ARG A 271 -8.53 -6.86 20.49
N ALA A 272 -9.48 -7.05 21.41
CA ALA A 272 -9.76 -6.07 22.45
C ALA A 272 -8.48 -5.72 23.25
N GLY A 273 -8.25 -4.44 23.52
CA GLY A 273 -7.05 -3.96 24.22
C GLY A 273 -5.82 -3.74 23.34
N LEU A 274 -5.78 -4.32 22.13
CA LEU A 274 -4.60 -4.21 21.26
C LEU A 274 -4.48 -2.83 20.61
N ARG A 275 -5.62 -2.18 20.36
CA ARG A 275 -5.64 -0.80 19.87
C ARG A 275 -4.91 0.12 20.82
N GLU A 276 -5.25 0.01 22.10
CA GLU A 276 -4.68 0.77 23.20
C GLU A 276 -3.17 0.50 23.34
N VAL A 277 -2.74 -0.76 23.18
CA VAL A 277 -1.31 -1.12 23.14
C VAL A 277 -0.59 -0.40 21.98
N ILE A 278 -1.16 -0.40 20.77
CA ILE A 278 -0.52 0.22 19.60
C ILE A 278 -0.48 1.74 19.73
N GLU A 279 -1.53 2.35 20.27
CA GLU A 279 -1.62 3.80 20.41
C GLU A 279 -0.75 4.32 21.56
N ALA A 280 -0.73 3.65 22.71
CA ALA A 280 0.07 4.06 23.88
C ALA A 280 1.60 4.02 23.65
N ARG A 281 2.06 3.23 22.66
CA ARG A 281 3.49 3.18 22.31
C ARG A 281 3.94 4.27 21.35
N CYS A 282 3.03 4.86 20.57
CA CYS A 282 3.37 5.87 19.58
C CYS A 282 4.04 7.08 20.24
N SER A 283 5.14 7.56 19.66
CA SER A 283 5.95 8.63 20.24
C SER A 283 6.01 9.90 19.41
N ASP A 284 5.25 9.95 18.32
CA ASP A 284 5.28 11.02 17.33
C ASP A 284 3.90 11.61 17.00
N LEU A 285 2.83 11.21 17.71
CA LEU A 285 1.49 11.79 17.52
C LEU A 285 1.46 13.27 17.89
N ASP A 286 2.06 13.67 19.02
CA ASP A 286 2.20 15.08 19.41
C ASP A 286 3.08 15.87 18.45
N TRP A 287 4.02 15.19 17.77
CA TRP A 287 4.84 15.81 16.74
C TRP A 287 4.03 16.04 15.46
N LEU A 288 3.17 15.09 15.05
CA LEU A 288 2.25 15.27 13.92
C LEU A 288 1.29 16.44 14.14
N ASP A 289 0.72 16.56 15.33
CA ASP A 289 -0.20 17.65 15.67
C ASP A 289 0.52 19.00 15.62
N ARG A 290 1.67 19.14 16.31
CA ARG A 290 2.42 20.40 16.33
C ARG A 290 2.97 20.80 14.96
N THR A 291 3.34 19.84 14.12
CA THR A 291 4.02 20.09 12.84
C THR A 291 3.02 20.28 11.69
N PHE A 292 1.93 19.52 11.68
CA PHE A 292 0.97 19.49 10.56
C PHE A 292 -0.47 19.79 10.95
N GLY A 293 -0.76 20.01 12.24
CA GLY A 293 -2.14 20.14 12.75
C GLY A 293 -2.95 18.85 12.61
N LEU A 294 -2.30 17.71 12.45
CA LEU A 294 -2.97 16.43 12.23
C LEU A 294 -3.16 15.69 13.54
N ARG A 295 -4.44 15.48 13.89
CA ARG A 295 -4.87 14.63 14.99
C ARG A 295 -5.69 13.46 14.45
N PHE A 296 -5.71 12.37 15.21
CA PHE A 296 -6.64 11.25 15.01
C PHE A 296 -7.67 11.32 16.14
N PRO A 297 -8.87 11.90 15.93
CA PRO A 297 -9.87 12.12 16.98
C PRO A 297 -10.27 10.85 17.72
N GLU A 298 -10.11 9.70 17.07
CA GLU A 298 -10.39 8.39 17.62
C GLU A 298 -9.33 7.86 18.60
N ILE A 299 -8.21 8.57 18.78
CA ILE A 299 -7.14 8.22 19.72
C ILE A 299 -7.31 9.06 21.00
N GLY A 300 -7.59 8.37 22.10
CA GLY A 300 -7.68 8.97 23.43
C GLY A 300 -6.32 9.09 24.14
N PRO A 301 -6.31 9.57 25.40
CA PRO A 301 -5.09 9.55 26.21
C PRO A 301 -4.57 8.11 26.39
N PRO A 302 -3.24 7.92 26.52
CA PRO A 302 -2.67 6.59 26.75
C PRO A 302 -3.28 5.91 27.98
N THR A 303 -3.75 4.67 27.80
CA THR A 303 -4.37 3.89 28.88
C THR A 303 -3.36 3.00 29.63
N MET A 304 -2.10 2.96 29.18
CA MET A 304 -1.02 2.19 29.81
C MET A 304 0.34 2.86 29.62
N PRO A 305 1.35 2.55 30.46
CA PRO A 305 2.72 3.03 30.28
C PRO A 305 3.34 2.55 28.96
N ARG A 306 4.15 3.41 28.33
CA ARG A 306 4.80 3.11 27.04
C ARG A 306 5.65 1.84 27.07
N ASP A 307 6.43 1.61 28.12
CA ASP A 307 7.29 0.42 28.22
C ASP A 307 6.48 -0.88 28.31
N GLU A 308 5.29 -0.83 28.92
CA GLU A 308 4.36 -1.96 28.94
C GLU A 308 3.78 -2.20 27.54
N ALA A 309 3.36 -1.13 26.86
CA ALA A 309 2.86 -1.19 25.50
C ALA A 309 3.91 -1.76 24.52
N GLU A 310 5.17 -1.32 24.62
CA GLU A 310 6.27 -1.84 23.79
C GLU A 310 6.53 -3.33 24.03
N ARG A 311 6.53 -3.79 25.30
CA ARG A 311 6.69 -5.22 25.61
C ARG A 311 5.56 -6.06 25.00
N ARG A 312 4.31 -5.62 25.13
CA ARG A 312 3.13 -6.32 24.57
C ARG A 312 3.15 -6.33 23.05
N HIS A 313 3.45 -5.19 22.43
CA HIS A 313 3.56 -5.07 20.98
C HIS A 313 4.71 -5.94 20.42
N ALA A 314 5.86 -5.94 21.09
CA ALA A 314 7.01 -6.76 20.71
C ALA A 314 6.77 -8.27 20.84
N ALA A 315 5.73 -8.72 21.55
CA ALA A 315 5.36 -10.12 21.69
C ALA A 315 4.48 -10.66 20.55
N LEU A 316 3.88 -9.78 19.73
CA LEU A 316 2.94 -10.18 18.67
C LEU A 316 3.65 -10.97 17.57
N ARG A 317 3.19 -12.18 17.26
CA ARG A 317 3.74 -13.06 16.22
C ARG A 317 2.67 -13.65 15.31
N ASP A 318 1.51 -13.95 15.87
CA ASP A 318 0.49 -14.76 15.24
C ASP A 318 -0.78 -13.95 14.96
N VAL A 319 -1.59 -14.45 14.02
CA VAL A 319 -2.88 -13.82 13.73
C VAL A 319 -3.79 -13.80 14.96
N SER A 320 -3.73 -14.84 15.79
CA SER A 320 -4.47 -14.94 17.06
C SER A 320 -4.00 -13.95 18.14
N ASP A 321 -2.79 -13.40 18.01
CA ASP A 321 -2.32 -12.30 18.86
C ASP A 321 -2.98 -10.97 18.46
N ILE A 322 -3.30 -10.80 17.18
CA ILE A 322 -3.78 -9.52 16.63
C ILE A 322 -5.28 -9.47 16.36
N CYS A 323 -5.92 -10.60 16.08
CA CYS A 323 -7.32 -10.75 15.74
C CYS A 323 -7.96 -11.87 16.57
N THR A 324 -9.26 -11.77 16.80
CA THR A 324 -10.05 -12.92 17.26
C THR A 324 -10.23 -13.89 16.08
N VAL A 325 -9.85 -15.15 16.28
CA VAL A 325 -10.01 -16.24 15.31
C VAL A 325 -11.02 -17.22 15.87
N ASP A 326 -12.11 -17.47 15.13
CA ASP A 326 -13.08 -18.51 15.48
C ASP A 326 -12.54 -19.88 15.05
N ALA A 327 -12.31 -20.75 16.04
CA ALA A 327 -11.72 -22.07 15.81
C ALA A 327 -12.62 -22.99 14.98
N ASP A 328 -13.94 -22.94 15.20
CA ASP A 328 -14.91 -23.77 14.50
C ASP A 328 -15.03 -23.32 13.04
N ARG A 329 -15.10 -22.00 12.82
CA ARG A 329 -15.10 -21.43 11.48
C ARG A 329 -13.81 -21.74 10.74
N LYS A 330 -12.66 -21.62 11.41
CA LYS A 330 -11.35 -21.95 10.82
C LYS A 330 -11.31 -23.42 10.38
N GLN A 331 -11.82 -24.34 11.19
CA GLN A 331 -11.90 -25.75 10.83
C GLN A 331 -12.78 -25.96 9.60
N ALA A 332 -13.96 -25.34 9.56
CA ALA A 332 -14.85 -25.37 8.39
C ALA A 332 -14.19 -24.79 7.12
N LEU A 333 -13.37 -23.75 7.26
CA LEU A 333 -12.56 -23.19 6.18
C LEU A 333 -11.53 -24.19 5.65
N LEU A 334 -10.81 -24.88 6.52
CA LEU A 334 -9.84 -25.91 6.12
C LEU A 334 -10.53 -27.08 5.38
N ASP A 335 -11.71 -27.49 5.84
CA ASP A 335 -12.50 -28.54 5.19
C ASP A 335 -12.98 -28.12 3.81
N GLU A 336 -13.43 -26.87 3.66
CA GLU A 336 -13.84 -26.30 2.37
C GLU A 336 -12.67 -26.13 1.41
N ILE A 337 -11.48 -25.73 1.90
CA ILE A 337 -10.23 -25.70 1.12
C ILE A 337 -9.92 -27.11 0.58
N ALA A 338 -10.01 -28.14 1.43
CA ALA A 338 -9.77 -29.52 1.03
C ALA A 338 -10.80 -30.01 0.01
N ARG A 339 -12.09 -29.69 0.21
CA ARG A 339 -13.18 -30.05 -0.71
C ARG A 339 -12.98 -29.42 -2.09
N ARG A 340 -12.73 -28.11 -2.15
CA ARG A 340 -12.48 -27.38 -3.40
C ARG A 340 -11.26 -27.90 -4.14
N ALA A 341 -10.16 -28.14 -3.42
CA ALA A 341 -8.96 -28.72 -3.99
C ALA A 341 -9.24 -30.08 -4.65
N ARG A 342 -10.04 -30.95 -4.03
CA ARG A 342 -10.45 -32.25 -4.63
C ARG A 342 -11.26 -32.06 -5.91
N THR A 343 -12.24 -31.15 -5.91
CA THR A 343 -13.08 -30.87 -7.09
C THR A 343 -12.25 -30.32 -8.25
N GLU A 344 -11.41 -29.32 -8.00
CA GLU A 344 -10.61 -28.65 -9.03
C GLU A 344 -9.48 -29.49 -9.60
N THR A 345 -8.97 -30.44 -8.82
CA THR A 345 -7.88 -31.31 -9.24
C THR A 345 -8.35 -32.67 -9.74
N SER A 346 -9.67 -32.90 -9.76
CA SER A 346 -10.30 -34.11 -10.29
C SER A 346 -9.97 -34.35 -11.78
N PRO A 347 -9.92 -35.60 -12.24
CA PRO A 347 -9.67 -35.92 -13.66
C PRO A 347 -10.66 -35.21 -14.61
N VAL A 348 -11.93 -35.13 -14.23
CA VAL A 348 -12.99 -34.46 -15.00
C VAL A 348 -12.75 -32.94 -15.10
N ALA A 349 -12.36 -32.29 -14.01
CA ALA A 349 -12.02 -30.86 -14.02
C ALA A 349 -10.75 -30.57 -14.83
N ARG A 350 -9.76 -31.47 -14.82
CA ARG A 350 -8.55 -31.36 -15.65
C ARG A 350 -8.87 -31.48 -17.14
N LEU A 351 -9.76 -32.39 -17.51
CA LEU A 351 -10.26 -32.52 -18.89
C LEU A 351 -11.00 -31.25 -19.33
N ARG A 352 -11.91 -30.71 -18.50
CA ARG A 352 -12.62 -29.45 -18.81
C ARG A 352 -11.68 -28.26 -19.03
N ARG A 353 -10.61 -28.13 -18.22
CA ARG A 353 -9.59 -27.07 -18.41
C ARG A 353 -8.74 -27.28 -19.65
N ALA A 354 -8.42 -28.53 -20.01
CA ALA A 354 -7.63 -28.85 -21.20
C ALA A 354 -8.38 -28.58 -22.52
N PHE A 355 -9.72 -28.64 -22.48
CA PHE A 355 -10.60 -28.42 -23.64
C PHE A 355 -11.30 -27.05 -23.67
N GLY A 356 -10.80 -26.05 -22.91
CA GLY A 356 -11.15 -24.64 -23.13
C GLY A 356 -12.48 -24.14 -22.53
N GLY A 357 -13.04 -24.80 -21.51
CA GLY A 357 -14.19 -24.26 -20.77
C GLY A 357 -13.75 -23.21 -19.75
N ASN A 358 -14.12 -21.94 -19.97
CA ASN A 358 -14.06 -20.85 -18.98
C ASN A 358 -14.94 -21.17 -17.76
#